data_AF-A0A2G5QQ55-F1
#
_entry.id   AF-A0A2G5QQ55-F1
#
_cell.length_a   1.000
_cell.length_b   1.000
_cell.length_c   1.000
_cell.angle_alpha   90.00
_cell.angle_beta   90.00
_cell.angle_gamma   90.00
#
_symmetry.space_group_name_H-M   'P 1'
#
loop_
_entity.id
_entity.type
_entity.pdbx_description
1 polymer ?
#
loop_
_entity_poly.entity_id
_entity_poly.type
_entity_poly.pdbx_seq_one_letter_code
_entity_poly.pdbx_strand_id
1 'polypeptide(L)'
;MPTPALALSQAPAVIDTAVLIKQAIFSAGVVAAIVAGAIALISLFANYRLALKVHRQRLGHERDLAQERQRAETELAQLKLREDRRSAWLARRALNAEGMLAALYELAHALRAIRSPLVLGVEMAPEEGVADDIASHPAYAIIRRMRTHEPKIVAIDAKRFAFQALFGRDSDPQFQALTRLWNSIHHAASELVRYRNNDIPQQEAFLEHCRRITTLGLDPDNTEAALNQVVEAFEAICRPAIEAAETVDAPD
;
A
#
# COMPACT_ATOMS: atom_id res chain seq x y z
N MET A 1 31.45 -109.05 84.18
CA MET A 1 32.43 -109.45 83.14
C MET A 1 31.87 -110.67 82.41
N PRO A 2 32.04 -110.86 81.09
CA PRO A 2 32.00 -109.98 79.89
C PRO A 2 30.73 -110.28 79.00
N THR A 3 30.10 -109.33 78.26
CA THR A 3 30.23 -108.92 76.82
C THR A 3 29.96 -110.02 75.75
N PRO A 4 29.57 -109.72 74.48
CA PRO A 4 28.34 -109.10 73.92
C PRO A 4 27.76 -109.88 72.68
N ALA A 5 26.64 -109.45 72.04
CA ALA A 5 26.43 -109.47 70.56
C ALA A 5 25.00 -109.07 70.07
N LEU A 6 24.96 -108.08 69.16
CA LEU A 6 24.18 -107.95 67.90
C LEU A 6 22.64 -108.08 67.86
N ALA A 7 21.96 -107.03 67.35
CA ALA A 7 21.24 -107.08 66.06
C ALA A 7 20.63 -105.71 65.68
N LEU A 8 21.12 -105.13 64.58
CA LEU A 8 20.52 -104.03 63.82
C LEU A 8 19.27 -104.52 63.09
N SER A 9 18.15 -103.80 63.24
CA SER A 9 16.94 -103.93 62.42
C SER A 9 16.64 -102.58 61.77
N GLN A 10 16.90 -102.48 60.47
CA GLN A 10 16.47 -101.36 59.63
C GLN A 10 15.16 -101.76 58.94
N ALA A 11 14.09 -101.02 59.21
CA ALA A 11 12.83 -101.14 58.50
C ALA A 11 12.88 -100.32 57.19
N PRO A 12 12.41 -100.85 56.05
CA PRO A 12 12.32 -100.10 54.81
C PRO A 12 11.13 -99.12 54.87
N ALA A 13 11.40 -97.83 54.76
CA ALA A 13 10.38 -96.82 54.60
C ALA A 13 9.68 -97.00 53.23
N VAL A 14 8.42 -97.43 53.25
CA VAL A 14 7.55 -97.44 52.07
C VAL A 14 7.25 -95.99 51.71
N ILE A 15 7.94 -95.48 50.69
CA ILE A 15 7.70 -94.14 50.14
C ILE A 15 6.43 -94.20 49.30
N ASP A 16 5.40 -93.52 49.78
CA ASP A 16 4.08 -93.41 49.16
C ASP A 16 4.16 -92.59 47.86
N THR A 17 4.28 -93.28 46.73
CA THR A 17 4.44 -92.70 45.38
C THR A 17 3.29 -91.75 44.99
N ALA A 18 2.11 -91.87 45.59
CA ALA A 18 0.99 -90.96 45.39
C ALA A 18 1.23 -89.55 45.99
N VAL A 19 2.04 -89.45 47.05
CA VAL A 19 2.45 -88.18 47.67
C VAL A 19 3.50 -87.48 46.81
N LEU A 20 4.43 -88.24 46.21
CA LEU A 20 5.45 -87.72 45.28
C LEU A 20 4.84 -87.15 44.00
N ILE A 21 3.82 -87.80 43.42
CA ILE A 21 3.14 -87.30 42.21
C ILE A 21 2.33 -86.03 42.52
N LYS A 22 1.63 -85.96 43.67
CA LYS A 22 0.90 -84.73 44.07
C LYS A 22 1.85 -83.57 44.37
N GLN A 23 3.00 -83.82 45.00
CA GLN A 23 4.02 -82.78 45.22
C GLN A 23 4.65 -82.29 43.91
N ALA A 24 4.86 -83.16 42.92
CA ALA A 24 5.39 -82.78 41.61
C ALA A 24 4.39 -81.92 40.80
N ILE A 25 3.09 -82.23 40.87
CA ILE A 25 2.06 -81.46 40.16
C ILE A 25 1.82 -80.10 40.84
N PHE A 26 1.80 -80.03 42.18
CA PHE A 26 1.68 -78.76 42.90
C PHE A 26 2.91 -77.86 42.70
N SER A 27 4.13 -78.42 42.69
CA SER A 27 5.34 -77.63 42.48
C SER A 27 5.44 -77.10 41.04
N ALA A 28 5.08 -77.89 40.04
CA ALA A 28 5.04 -77.44 38.63
C ALA A 28 4.00 -76.33 38.40
N GLY A 29 2.82 -76.43 39.01
CA GLY A 29 1.76 -75.42 38.88
C GLY A 29 2.12 -74.06 39.49
N VAL A 30 2.76 -74.05 40.67
CA VAL A 30 3.20 -72.82 41.34
C VAL A 30 4.31 -72.13 40.53
N VAL A 31 5.29 -72.88 40.03
CA VAL A 31 6.35 -72.35 39.18
C VAL A 31 5.77 -71.72 37.91
N ALA A 32 4.81 -72.40 37.25
CA ALA A 32 4.16 -71.87 36.05
C ALA A 32 3.38 -70.57 36.31
N ALA A 33 2.66 -70.47 37.44
CA ALA A 33 1.93 -69.25 37.80
C ALA A 33 2.86 -68.06 38.09
N ILE A 34 4.00 -68.31 38.76
CA ILE A 34 5.02 -67.28 39.01
C ILE A 34 5.65 -66.81 37.70
N VAL A 35 6.00 -67.75 36.81
CA VAL A 35 6.57 -67.43 35.49
C VAL A 35 5.56 -66.65 34.65
N ALA A 36 4.29 -67.06 34.62
CA ALA A 36 3.24 -66.33 33.90
C ALA A 36 3.01 -64.92 34.47
N GLY A 37 3.00 -64.76 35.80
CA GLY A 37 2.91 -63.47 36.45
C GLY A 37 4.09 -62.55 36.15
N ALA A 38 5.31 -63.10 36.14
CA ALA A 38 6.51 -62.36 35.78
C ALA A 38 6.49 -61.92 34.31
N ILE A 39 6.10 -62.81 33.38
CA ILE A 39 5.96 -62.48 31.95
C ILE A 39 4.89 -61.40 31.75
N ALA A 40 3.76 -61.48 32.47
CA ALA A 40 2.70 -60.48 32.40
C ALA A 40 3.19 -59.10 32.87
N LEU A 41 3.93 -59.03 33.98
CA LEU A 41 4.52 -57.77 34.47
C LEU A 41 5.54 -57.18 33.51
N ILE A 42 6.41 -58.01 32.93
CA ILE A 42 7.37 -57.57 31.91
C ILE A 42 6.65 -57.03 30.68
N SER A 43 5.61 -57.72 30.21
CA SER A 43 4.81 -57.32 29.05
C SER A 43 4.07 -56.00 29.32
N LEU A 44 3.48 -55.85 30.50
CA LEU A 44 2.82 -54.61 30.93
C LEU A 44 3.82 -53.44 30.95
N PHE A 45 5.01 -53.65 31.51
CA PHE A 45 6.03 -52.63 31.61
C PHE A 45 6.61 -52.24 30.24
N ALA A 46 6.83 -53.21 29.36
CA ALA A 46 7.26 -52.96 27.98
C ALA A 46 6.21 -52.17 27.20
N ASN A 47 4.93 -52.56 27.30
CA ASN A 47 3.81 -51.85 26.69
C ASN A 47 3.67 -50.43 27.24
N TYR A 48 3.81 -50.24 28.55
CA TYR A 48 3.78 -48.91 29.17
C TYR A 48 4.91 -48.01 28.65
N ARG A 49 6.13 -48.54 28.54
CA ARG A 49 7.27 -47.79 27.98
C ARG A 49 7.08 -47.46 26.51
N LEU A 50 6.55 -48.39 25.71
CA LEU A 50 6.22 -48.15 24.30
C LEU A 50 5.12 -47.09 24.16
N ALA A 51 4.05 -47.19 24.94
CA ALA A 51 2.95 -46.22 24.95
C ALA A 51 3.44 -44.82 25.32
N LEU A 52 4.29 -44.68 26.35
CA LEU A 52 4.91 -43.42 26.71
C LEU A 52 5.81 -42.87 25.60
N LYS A 53 6.61 -43.72 24.95
CA LYS A 53 7.49 -43.31 23.85
C LYS A 53 6.68 -42.82 22.65
N VAL A 54 5.65 -43.55 22.24
CA VAL A 54 4.75 -43.18 21.15
C VAL A 54 4.01 -41.89 21.49
N HIS A 55 3.52 -41.73 22.72
CA HIS A 55 2.84 -40.49 23.14
C HIS A 55 3.79 -39.28 23.11
N ARG A 56 5.03 -39.43 23.58
CA ARG A 56 6.05 -38.37 23.48
C ARG A 56 6.38 -38.00 22.04
N GLN A 57 6.55 -39.00 21.16
CA GLN A 57 6.79 -38.77 19.73
C GLN A 57 5.60 -38.05 19.08
N ARG A 58 4.38 -38.46 19.40
CA ARG A 58 3.15 -37.82 18.92
C ARG A 58 3.05 -36.36 19.39
N LEU A 59 3.30 -36.08 20.67
CA LEU A 59 3.30 -34.71 21.19
C LEU A 59 4.39 -33.84 20.56
N GLY A 60 5.56 -34.41 20.26
CA GLY A 60 6.61 -33.72 19.50
C GLY A 60 6.12 -33.35 18.12
N HIS A 61 5.60 -34.33 17.37
CA HIS A 61 5.08 -34.12 16.03
C HIS A 61 3.91 -33.12 15.99
N GLU A 62 2.98 -33.19 16.96
CA GLU A 62 1.87 -32.22 17.06
C GLU A 62 2.36 -30.80 17.37
N ARG A 63 3.41 -30.64 18.19
CA ARG A 63 4.05 -29.34 18.44
C ARG A 63 4.74 -28.81 17.19
N ASP A 64 5.48 -29.66 16.48
CA ASP A 64 6.19 -29.26 15.27
C ASP A 64 5.20 -28.80 14.19
N LEU A 65 4.12 -29.57 13.97
CA LEU A 65 3.04 -29.19 13.06
C LEU A 65 2.34 -27.89 13.47
N ALA A 66 2.10 -27.68 14.76
CA ALA A 66 1.52 -26.44 15.26
C ALA A 66 2.44 -25.24 15.02
N GLN A 67 3.75 -25.39 15.24
CA GLN A 67 4.75 -24.36 14.97
C GLN A 67 4.87 -24.05 13.47
N GLU A 68 4.84 -25.07 12.61
CA GLU A 68 4.85 -24.90 11.16
C GLU A 68 3.61 -24.14 10.66
N ARG A 69 2.42 -24.50 11.16
CA ARG A 69 1.18 -23.78 10.83
C ARG A 69 1.23 -22.32 11.29
N GLN A 70 1.69 -22.08 12.53
CA GLN A 70 1.83 -20.73 13.04
C GLN A 70 2.78 -19.89 12.18
N ARG A 71 3.92 -20.47 11.74
CA ARG A 71 4.85 -19.79 10.84
C ARG A 71 4.20 -19.46 9.49
N ALA A 72 3.54 -20.43 8.86
CA ALA A 72 2.86 -20.23 7.59
C ALA A 72 1.77 -19.14 7.67
N GLU A 73 0.99 -19.11 8.76
CA GLU A 73 -0.01 -18.06 9.00
C GLU A 73 0.64 -16.69 9.18
N THR A 74 1.74 -16.60 9.92
CA THR A 74 2.47 -15.32 10.10
C THR A 74 3.07 -14.80 8.80
N GLU A 75 3.61 -15.68 7.96
CA GLU A 75 4.15 -15.31 6.65
C GLU A 75 3.04 -14.81 5.72
N LEU A 76 1.91 -15.53 5.65
CA LEU A 76 0.76 -15.12 4.87
C LEU A 76 0.19 -13.79 5.35
N ALA A 77 0.11 -13.57 6.66
CA ALA A 77 -0.32 -12.29 7.23
C ALA A 77 0.63 -11.13 6.86
N GLN A 78 1.94 -11.37 6.85
CA GLN A 78 2.92 -10.37 6.43
C GLN A 78 2.82 -10.06 4.93
N LEU A 79 2.61 -11.08 4.09
CA LEU A 79 2.41 -10.90 2.66
C LEU A 79 1.16 -10.07 2.37
N LYS A 80 0.03 -10.40 3.03
CA LYS A 80 -1.20 -9.60 2.93
C LYS A 80 -0.98 -8.16 3.35
N LEU A 81 -0.34 -7.92 4.49
CA LEU A 81 -0.06 -6.56 4.96
C LEU A 81 0.84 -5.77 3.99
N ARG A 82 1.80 -6.42 3.33
CA ARG A 82 2.64 -5.78 2.31
C ARG A 82 1.83 -5.41 1.08
N GLU A 83 0.95 -6.30 0.62
CA GLU A 83 0.09 -6.04 -0.53
C GLU A 83 -0.93 -4.95 -0.23
N ASP A 84 -1.57 -4.98 0.94
CA ASP A 84 -2.52 -3.95 1.39
C ASP A 84 -1.84 -2.56 1.47
N ARG A 85 -0.58 -2.50 1.93
CA ARG A 85 0.18 -1.24 1.95
C ARG A 85 0.51 -0.76 0.55
N ARG A 86 0.86 -1.68 -0.36
CA ARG A 86 1.18 -1.36 -1.75
C ARG A 86 -0.05 -0.84 -2.48
N SER A 87 -1.19 -1.53 -2.37
CA SER A 87 -2.45 -1.13 -3.00
C SER A 87 -2.93 0.22 -2.46
N ALA A 88 -2.92 0.42 -1.14
CA ALA A 88 -3.28 1.70 -0.53
C ALA A 88 -2.36 2.85 -0.99
N TRP A 89 -1.07 2.59 -1.18
CA TRP A 89 -0.13 3.59 -1.69
C TRP A 89 -0.39 3.93 -3.16
N LEU A 90 -0.65 2.93 -4.01
CA LEU A 90 -1.00 3.13 -5.43
C LEU A 90 -2.30 3.89 -5.58
N ALA A 91 -3.35 3.51 -4.85
CA ALA A 91 -4.64 4.20 -4.84
C ALA A 91 -4.51 5.67 -4.43
N ARG A 92 -3.71 5.97 -3.39
CA ARG A 92 -3.44 7.35 -2.99
C ARG A 92 -2.75 8.14 -4.09
N ARG A 93 -1.77 7.55 -4.79
CA ARG A 93 -1.08 8.21 -5.90
C ARG A 93 -2.02 8.49 -7.07
N ALA A 94 -2.83 7.50 -7.48
CA ALA A 94 -3.80 7.66 -8.55
C ALA A 94 -4.81 8.76 -8.25
N LEU A 95 -5.42 8.76 -7.05
CA LEU A 95 -6.37 9.80 -6.65
C LEU A 95 -5.77 11.22 -6.69
N ASN A 96 -4.51 11.37 -6.26
CA ASN A 96 -3.83 12.66 -6.32
C ASN A 96 -3.46 13.05 -7.76
N ALA A 97 -3.09 12.09 -8.61
CA ALA A 97 -2.83 12.32 -10.03
C ALA A 97 -4.09 12.79 -10.77
N GLU A 98 -5.21 12.08 -10.60
CA GLU A 98 -6.52 12.45 -11.19
C GLU A 98 -6.96 13.84 -10.73
N GLY A 99 -6.94 14.09 -9.42
CA GLY A 99 -7.34 15.37 -8.86
C GLY A 99 -6.42 16.53 -9.24
N MET A 100 -5.17 16.26 -9.66
CA MET A 100 -4.28 17.26 -10.23
C MET A 100 -4.60 17.51 -11.71
N LEU A 101 -4.74 16.44 -12.52
CA LEU A 101 -5.06 16.58 -13.94
C LEU A 101 -6.41 17.26 -14.16
N ALA A 102 -7.44 16.90 -13.39
CA ALA A 102 -8.75 17.57 -13.45
C ALA A 102 -8.62 19.09 -13.19
N ALA A 103 -7.91 19.47 -12.13
CA ALA A 103 -7.66 20.88 -11.81
C ALA A 103 -6.88 21.60 -12.92
N LEU A 104 -5.90 20.92 -13.52
CA LEU A 104 -5.09 21.47 -14.60
C LEU A 104 -5.91 21.70 -15.87
N TYR A 105 -6.74 20.73 -16.27
CA TYR A 105 -7.63 20.90 -17.43
C TYR A 105 -8.66 22.01 -17.22
N GLU A 106 -9.21 22.11 -16.00
CA GLU A 106 -10.08 23.21 -15.63
C GLU A 106 -9.40 24.57 -15.72
N LEU A 107 -8.14 24.67 -15.28
CA LEU A 107 -7.36 25.90 -15.39
C LEU A 107 -7.01 26.19 -16.86
N ALA A 108 -6.65 25.17 -17.65
CA ALA A 108 -6.37 25.35 -19.07
C ALA A 108 -7.59 25.90 -19.81
N HIS A 109 -8.79 25.38 -19.52
CA HIS A 109 -10.03 25.93 -20.05
C HIS A 109 -10.26 27.38 -19.58
N ALA A 110 -10.02 27.68 -18.30
CA ALA A 110 -10.14 29.03 -17.76
C ALA A 110 -9.16 30.01 -18.44
N LEU A 111 -7.92 29.62 -18.70
CA LEU A 111 -6.92 30.45 -19.37
C LEU A 111 -7.34 30.79 -20.81
N ARG A 112 -7.93 29.84 -21.54
CA ARG A 112 -8.52 30.10 -22.86
C ARG A 112 -9.69 31.08 -22.77
N ALA A 113 -10.57 30.93 -21.78
CA ALA A 113 -11.68 31.84 -21.55
C ALA A 113 -11.21 33.25 -21.16
N ILE A 114 -10.21 33.37 -20.28
CA ILE A 114 -9.54 34.63 -19.91
C ILE A 114 -9.06 35.36 -21.16
N ARG A 115 -8.40 34.63 -22.06
CA ARG A 115 -7.80 35.17 -23.30
C ARG A 115 -8.78 35.31 -24.47
N SER A 116 -10.07 35.01 -24.26
CA SER A 116 -11.08 35.12 -25.31
C SER A 116 -11.16 36.56 -25.85
N PRO A 117 -11.11 36.78 -27.17
CA PRO A 117 -11.13 38.13 -27.75
C PRO A 117 -12.48 38.84 -27.58
N LEU A 118 -13.57 38.09 -27.37
CA LEU A 118 -14.89 38.68 -27.17
C LEU A 118 -14.98 39.26 -25.77
N VAL A 119 -15.22 40.56 -25.64
CA VAL A 119 -15.48 41.25 -24.37
C VAL A 119 -16.97 41.53 -24.24
N LEU A 120 -17.58 41.09 -23.14
CA LEU A 120 -18.99 41.32 -22.86
C LEU A 120 -19.17 42.67 -22.15
N GLY A 121 -20.30 43.35 -22.38
CA GLY A 121 -20.58 44.65 -21.76
C GLY A 121 -20.55 44.63 -20.22
N VAL A 122 -20.93 43.50 -19.60
CA VAL A 122 -20.87 43.31 -18.14
C VAL A 122 -19.43 43.32 -17.60
N GLU A 123 -18.45 42.98 -18.43
CA GLU A 123 -17.04 42.94 -18.05
C GLU A 123 -16.38 44.33 -18.09
N MET A 124 -17.05 45.28 -18.75
CA MET A 124 -16.67 46.70 -18.84
C MET A 124 -17.50 47.60 -17.93
N ALA A 125 -18.35 47.01 -17.08
CA ALA A 125 -19.16 47.77 -16.13
C ALA A 125 -18.28 48.47 -15.09
N PRO A 126 -18.64 49.68 -14.61
CA PRO A 126 -17.90 50.36 -13.55
C PRO A 126 -17.65 49.46 -12.32
N GLU A 127 -16.49 49.64 -11.68
CA GLU A 127 -16.10 48.92 -10.46
C GLU A 127 -15.80 49.94 -9.37
N GLU A 128 -16.24 49.67 -8.15
CA GLU A 128 -15.85 50.50 -7.01
C GLU A 128 -14.32 50.52 -6.86
N GLY A 129 -13.73 51.72 -6.75
CA GLY A 129 -12.29 51.91 -6.61
C GLY A 129 -11.48 51.83 -7.91
N VAL A 130 -12.13 51.68 -9.08
CA VAL A 130 -11.46 51.66 -10.39
C VAL A 130 -11.97 52.82 -11.22
N ALA A 131 -11.08 53.58 -11.85
CA ALA A 131 -11.48 54.68 -12.72
C ALA A 131 -12.30 54.17 -13.92
N ASP A 132 -13.37 54.89 -14.29
CA ASP A 132 -14.29 54.47 -15.35
C ASP A 132 -13.60 54.22 -16.70
N ASP A 133 -12.57 55.01 -17.01
CA ASP A 133 -11.78 54.87 -18.24
C ASP A 133 -10.86 53.63 -18.23
N ILE A 134 -10.50 53.13 -17.05
CA ILE A 134 -9.83 51.83 -16.88
C ILE A 134 -10.84 50.70 -16.99
N ALA A 135 -11.97 50.80 -16.28
CA ALA A 135 -13.00 49.77 -16.24
C ALA A 135 -13.59 49.47 -17.62
N SER A 136 -13.73 50.50 -18.46
CA SER A 136 -14.22 50.40 -19.83
C SER A 136 -13.19 49.90 -20.85
N HIS A 137 -11.91 49.73 -20.47
CA HIS A 137 -10.87 49.29 -21.39
C HIS A 137 -10.93 47.76 -21.63
N PRO A 138 -10.88 47.26 -22.88
CA PRO A 138 -10.99 45.81 -23.17
C PRO A 138 -9.95 44.94 -22.45
N ALA A 139 -8.72 45.41 -22.27
CA ALA A 139 -7.69 44.66 -21.54
C ALA A 139 -7.99 44.53 -20.03
N TYR A 140 -8.83 45.42 -19.46
CA TYR A 140 -9.27 45.30 -18.08
C TYR A 140 -10.23 44.12 -17.87
N ALA A 141 -11.01 43.75 -18.89
CA ALA A 141 -11.86 42.56 -18.84
C ALA A 141 -11.05 41.27 -18.60
N ILE A 142 -9.82 41.21 -19.14
CA ILE A 142 -8.90 40.08 -18.93
C ILE A 142 -8.49 40.00 -17.46
N ILE A 143 -8.11 41.13 -16.85
CA ILE A 143 -7.82 41.21 -15.41
C ILE A 143 -9.05 40.80 -14.60
N ARG A 144 -10.24 41.24 -15.02
CA ARG A 144 -11.58 40.75 -14.66
C ARG A 144 -11.62 39.24 -14.45
N ARG A 145 -11.52 38.54 -15.58
CA ARG A 145 -11.58 37.09 -15.68
C ARG A 145 -10.49 36.39 -14.88
N MET A 146 -9.27 36.97 -14.85
CA MET A 146 -8.18 36.42 -14.07
C MET A 146 -8.51 36.41 -12.57
N ARG A 147 -9.04 37.49 -12.01
CA ARG A 147 -9.47 37.51 -10.60
C ARG A 147 -10.56 36.47 -10.33
N THR A 148 -11.52 36.30 -11.25
CA THR A 148 -12.58 35.28 -11.14
C THR A 148 -12.00 33.86 -11.07
N HIS A 149 -10.89 33.60 -11.75
CA HIS A 149 -10.27 32.27 -11.80
C HIS A 149 -9.02 32.12 -10.90
N GLU A 150 -8.62 33.15 -10.17
CA GLU A 150 -7.49 33.12 -9.23
C GLU A 150 -7.57 31.96 -8.21
N PRO A 151 -8.74 31.62 -7.64
CA PRO A 151 -8.83 30.49 -6.71
C PRO A 151 -8.37 29.15 -7.32
N LYS A 152 -8.48 28.98 -8.66
CA LYS A 152 -8.06 27.74 -9.33
C LYS A 152 -6.54 27.58 -9.33
N ILE A 153 -5.80 28.64 -9.66
CA ILE A 153 -4.33 28.59 -9.65
C ILE A 153 -3.79 28.45 -8.23
N VAL A 154 -4.40 29.12 -7.26
CA VAL A 154 -4.06 28.99 -5.83
C VAL A 154 -4.30 27.55 -5.34
N ALA A 155 -5.41 26.92 -5.73
CA ALA A 155 -5.70 25.53 -5.37
C ALA A 155 -4.71 24.53 -5.96
N ILE A 156 -4.19 24.78 -7.17
CA ILE A 156 -3.13 23.97 -7.77
C ILE A 156 -1.80 24.18 -7.02
N ASP A 157 -1.40 25.42 -6.76
CA ASP A 157 -0.14 25.71 -6.07
C ASP A 157 -0.13 25.18 -4.62
N ALA A 158 -1.28 25.21 -3.93
CA ALA A 158 -1.41 24.62 -2.59
C ALA A 158 -1.13 23.11 -2.58
N LYS A 159 -1.36 22.40 -3.70
CA LYS A 159 -1.07 20.96 -3.83
C LYS A 159 0.40 20.67 -4.15
N ARG A 160 1.23 21.67 -4.46
CA ARG A 160 2.63 21.53 -4.91
C ARG A 160 3.47 20.62 -4.02
N PHE A 161 3.48 20.87 -2.70
CA PHE A 161 4.32 20.09 -1.77
C PHE A 161 3.83 18.66 -1.59
N ALA A 162 2.51 18.45 -1.55
CA ALA A 162 1.93 17.11 -1.48
C ALA A 162 2.22 16.31 -2.77
N PHE A 163 2.14 16.98 -3.92
CA PHE A 163 2.48 16.39 -5.21
C PHE A 163 3.95 15.99 -5.27
N GLN A 164 4.87 16.87 -4.83
CA GLN A 164 6.30 16.53 -4.75
C GLN A 164 6.59 15.35 -3.83
N ALA A 165 5.88 15.22 -2.71
CA ALA A 165 6.05 14.09 -1.80
C ALA A 165 5.65 12.75 -2.44
N LEU A 166 4.68 12.75 -3.36
CA LEU A 166 4.18 11.55 -4.03
C LEU A 166 4.95 11.23 -5.32
N PHE A 167 5.29 12.26 -6.11
CA PHE A 167 5.82 12.11 -7.46
C PHE A 167 7.30 12.51 -7.60
N GLY A 168 7.91 13.07 -6.55
CA GLY A 168 9.30 13.51 -6.54
C GLY A 168 9.47 15.01 -6.74
N ARG A 169 10.65 15.53 -6.41
CA ARG A 169 10.97 16.97 -6.52
C ARG A 169 11.07 17.47 -7.96
N ASP A 170 11.29 16.56 -8.91
CA ASP A 170 11.44 16.88 -10.33
C ASP A 170 10.13 17.38 -10.97
N SER A 171 8.99 17.32 -10.26
CA SER A 171 7.74 17.93 -10.70
C SER A 171 7.69 19.46 -10.50
N ASP A 172 8.58 20.02 -9.67
CA ASP A 172 8.58 21.45 -9.31
C ASP A 172 8.65 22.42 -10.51
N PRO A 173 9.47 22.16 -11.54
CA PRO A 173 9.56 23.04 -12.71
C PRO A 173 8.21 23.26 -13.41
N GLN A 174 7.29 22.29 -13.34
CA GLN A 174 5.99 22.39 -13.99
C GLN A 174 5.05 23.36 -13.26
N PHE A 175 5.09 23.38 -11.92
CA PHE A 175 4.41 24.40 -11.14
C PHE A 175 4.97 25.80 -11.44
N GLN A 176 6.30 25.93 -11.48
CA GLN A 176 6.93 27.21 -11.81
C GLN A 176 6.61 27.68 -13.23
N ALA A 177 6.53 26.78 -14.20
CA ALA A 177 6.12 27.09 -15.57
C ALA A 177 4.68 27.61 -15.61
N LEU A 178 3.77 26.94 -14.90
CA LEU A 178 2.37 27.36 -14.77
C LEU A 178 2.22 28.74 -14.12
N THR A 179 2.92 28.99 -13.01
CA THR A 179 2.91 30.31 -12.34
C THR A 179 3.47 31.41 -13.24
N ARG A 180 4.55 31.13 -13.97
CA ARG A 180 5.13 32.08 -14.94
C ARG A 180 4.14 32.41 -16.05
N LEU A 181 3.44 31.41 -16.58
CA LEU A 181 2.41 31.60 -17.60
C LEU A 181 1.27 32.50 -17.09
N TRP A 182 0.74 32.20 -15.90
CA TRP A 182 -0.28 33.04 -15.25
C TRP A 182 0.18 34.49 -15.08
N ASN A 183 1.38 34.68 -14.51
CA ASN A 183 1.93 36.01 -14.27
C ASN A 183 2.22 36.77 -15.57
N SER A 184 2.62 36.08 -16.64
CA SER A 184 2.86 36.69 -17.96
C SER A 184 1.58 37.28 -18.54
N ILE A 185 0.45 36.55 -18.46
CA ILE A 185 -0.84 37.04 -18.92
C ILE A 185 -1.30 38.23 -18.06
N HIS A 186 -1.17 38.14 -16.74
CA HIS A 186 -1.54 39.23 -15.83
C HIS A 186 -0.73 40.51 -16.09
N HIS A 187 0.58 40.36 -16.24
CA HIS A 187 1.48 41.46 -16.56
C HIS A 187 1.12 42.10 -17.89
N ALA A 188 0.99 41.30 -18.96
CA ALA A 188 0.64 41.81 -20.29
C ALA A 188 -0.69 42.56 -20.30
N ALA A 189 -1.73 42.04 -19.63
CA ALA A 189 -3.01 42.74 -19.50
C ALA A 189 -2.88 44.07 -18.74
N SER A 190 -2.07 44.09 -17.68
CA SER A 190 -1.82 45.29 -16.88
C SER A 190 -1.08 46.38 -17.67
N GLU A 191 -0.10 45.99 -18.50
CA GLU A 191 0.62 46.94 -19.35
C GLU A 191 -0.30 47.53 -20.43
N LEU A 192 -1.18 46.73 -21.04
CA LEU A 192 -2.19 47.24 -21.99
C LEU A 192 -3.13 48.27 -21.34
N VAL A 193 -3.53 48.07 -20.08
CA VAL A 193 -4.33 49.05 -19.33
C VAL A 193 -3.51 50.29 -18.98
N ARG A 194 -2.26 50.12 -18.56
CA ARG A 194 -1.36 51.22 -18.16
C ARG A 194 -1.10 52.17 -19.34
N TYR A 195 -0.88 51.64 -20.53
CA TYR A 195 -0.55 52.40 -21.74
C TYR A 195 -1.77 52.74 -22.62
N ARG A 196 -3.01 52.52 -22.14
CA ARG A 196 -4.25 52.71 -22.93
C ARG A 196 -4.41 54.07 -23.63
N ASN A 197 -3.86 55.14 -23.05
CA ASN A 197 -3.96 56.52 -23.55
C ASN A 197 -2.61 57.06 -24.06
N ASN A 198 -1.59 56.21 -24.14
CA ASN A 198 -0.24 56.62 -24.53
C ASN A 198 -0.01 56.24 -26.00
N ASP A 199 -0.07 57.23 -26.88
CA ASP A 199 0.31 57.07 -28.29
C ASP A 199 1.81 57.34 -28.44
N ILE A 200 2.62 56.41 -27.93
CA ILE A 200 4.09 56.47 -27.99
C ILE A 200 4.53 55.45 -29.06
N PRO A 201 4.93 55.88 -30.26
CA PRO A 201 5.30 54.96 -31.35
C PRO A 201 6.38 53.95 -30.98
N GLN A 202 7.30 54.32 -30.07
CA GLN A 202 8.36 53.43 -29.58
C GLN A 202 7.84 52.24 -28.77
N GLN A 203 6.58 52.27 -28.31
CA GLN A 203 5.96 51.23 -27.51
C GLN A 203 5.08 50.28 -28.32
N GLU A 204 4.81 50.56 -29.60
CA GLU A 204 3.85 49.76 -30.38
C GLU A 204 4.24 48.29 -30.45
N ALA A 205 5.52 47.99 -30.71
CA ALA A 205 6.00 46.60 -30.74
C ALA A 205 5.85 45.88 -29.39
N PHE A 206 5.98 46.61 -28.28
CA PHE A 206 5.78 46.08 -26.94
C PHE A 206 4.29 45.82 -26.66
N LEU A 207 3.41 46.75 -27.01
CA LEU A 207 1.96 46.58 -26.84
C LEU A 207 1.43 45.46 -27.74
N GLU A 208 1.93 45.33 -28.96
CA GLU A 208 1.62 44.20 -29.85
C GLU A 208 2.03 42.87 -29.21
N HIS A 209 3.23 42.81 -28.62
CA HIS A 209 3.67 41.63 -27.87
C HIS A 209 2.72 41.30 -26.70
N CYS A 210 2.30 42.30 -25.92
CA CYS A 210 1.32 42.10 -24.85
C CYS A 210 -0.02 41.58 -25.40
N ARG A 211 -0.52 42.13 -26.51
CA ARG A 211 -1.76 41.65 -27.17
C ARG A 211 -1.65 40.18 -27.57
N ARG A 212 -0.51 39.75 -28.12
CA ARG A 212 -0.27 38.33 -28.47
C ARG A 212 -0.31 37.42 -27.25
N ILE A 213 0.21 37.87 -26.10
CA ILE A 213 0.10 37.08 -24.86
C ILE A 213 -1.35 36.98 -24.40
N THR A 214 -2.08 38.09 -24.40
CA THR A 214 -3.40 38.20 -23.78
C THR A 214 -4.56 37.71 -24.64
N THR A 215 -4.40 37.65 -25.96
CA THR A 215 -5.48 37.33 -26.89
C THR A 215 -5.24 35.95 -27.50
N LEU A 216 -6.27 35.11 -27.45
CA LEU A 216 -6.27 33.77 -28.03
C LEU A 216 -6.38 33.85 -29.57
N GLY A 217 -5.62 33.01 -30.27
CA GLY A 217 -5.76 32.82 -31.72
C GLY A 217 -4.95 33.80 -32.58
N LEU A 218 -4.02 34.55 -31.99
CA LEU A 218 -3.01 35.31 -32.73
C LEU A 218 -1.82 34.40 -33.04
N ASP A 219 -1.42 34.31 -34.31
CA ASP A 219 -0.32 33.45 -34.77
C ASP A 219 1.04 34.19 -34.70
N PRO A 220 2.09 33.64 -34.05
CA PRO A 220 2.11 32.40 -33.27
C PRO A 220 1.59 32.59 -31.83
N ASP A 221 0.75 31.64 -31.38
CA ASP A 221 0.21 31.61 -30.02
C ASP A 221 1.16 30.86 -29.07
N ASN A 222 2.28 31.52 -28.73
CA ASN A 222 3.28 30.96 -27.83
C ASN A 222 2.72 30.66 -26.42
N THR A 223 1.66 31.37 -26.00
CA THR A 223 1.01 31.18 -24.70
C THR A 223 0.22 29.86 -24.67
N GLU A 224 -0.53 29.55 -25.72
CA GLU A 224 -1.23 28.26 -25.85
C GLU A 224 -0.24 27.09 -25.99
N ALA A 225 0.84 27.28 -26.75
CA ALA A 225 1.90 26.29 -26.85
C ALA A 225 2.55 26.01 -25.47
N ALA A 226 2.85 27.05 -24.70
CA ALA A 226 3.38 26.91 -23.34
C ALA A 226 2.38 26.23 -22.39
N LEU A 227 1.09 26.54 -22.49
CA LEU A 227 0.04 25.88 -21.71
C LEU A 227 0.00 24.38 -22.00
N ASN A 228 -0.02 24.00 -23.29
CA ASN A 228 -0.06 22.60 -23.70
C ASN A 228 1.19 21.84 -23.24
N GLN A 229 2.39 22.44 -23.32
CA GLN A 229 3.61 21.84 -22.79
C GLN A 229 3.54 21.57 -21.28
N VAL A 230 2.96 22.50 -20.51
CA VAL A 230 2.74 22.29 -19.06
C VAL A 230 1.76 21.13 -18.83
N VAL A 231 0.66 21.08 -19.58
CA VAL A 231 -0.34 19.99 -19.50
C VAL A 231 0.30 18.64 -19.80
N GLU A 232 1.00 18.52 -20.92
CA GLU A 232 1.71 17.31 -21.32
C GLU A 232 2.74 16.86 -20.26
N ALA A 233 3.48 17.80 -19.67
CA ALA A 233 4.46 17.49 -18.63
C ALA A 233 3.81 16.95 -17.35
N PHE A 234 2.66 17.49 -16.93
CA PHE A 234 1.89 16.93 -15.81
C PHE A 234 1.29 15.57 -16.16
N GLU A 235 0.76 15.39 -17.36
CA GLU A 235 0.25 14.10 -17.83
C GLU A 235 1.32 13.01 -17.80
N ALA A 236 2.54 13.32 -18.25
CA ALA A 236 3.66 12.39 -18.23
C ALA A 236 4.01 11.90 -16.80
N ILE A 237 3.75 12.72 -15.78
CA ILE A 237 3.98 12.37 -14.36
C ILE A 237 2.79 11.61 -13.78
N CYS A 238 1.57 12.06 -14.08
CA CYS A 238 0.34 11.58 -13.47
C CYS A 238 -0.15 10.25 -14.07
N ARG A 239 -0.11 10.12 -15.40
CA ARG A 239 -0.71 9.01 -16.14
C ARG A 239 -0.17 7.63 -15.72
N PRO A 240 1.16 7.44 -15.53
CA PRO A 240 1.68 6.15 -15.06
C PRO A 240 1.14 5.72 -13.70
N ALA A 241 0.82 6.67 -12.81
CA ALA A 241 0.28 6.34 -11.49
C ALA A 241 -1.19 5.92 -11.53
N ILE A 242 -1.96 6.45 -12.49
CA ILE A 242 -3.36 6.09 -12.72
C ILE A 242 -3.41 4.68 -13.32
N GLU A 243 -2.64 4.44 -14.39
CA GLU A 243 -2.54 3.13 -15.04
C GLU A 243 -2.06 2.04 -14.07
N ALA A 244 -1.08 2.34 -13.22
CA ALA A 244 -0.60 1.39 -12.22
C ALA A 244 -1.66 1.00 -11.19
N ALA A 245 -2.60 1.89 -10.84
CA ALA A 245 -3.69 1.56 -9.93
C ALA A 245 -4.76 0.70 -10.62
N GLU A 246 -5.10 0.99 -11.87
CA GLU A 246 -6.05 0.18 -12.66
C GLU A 246 -5.58 -1.28 -12.81
N THR A 247 -4.28 -1.50 -12.96
CA THR A 247 -3.73 -2.87 -13.08
C THR A 247 -3.81 -3.68 -11.78
N VAL A 248 -3.94 -3.06 -10.61
CA VAL A 248 -4.05 -3.77 -9.32
C VAL A 248 -5.46 -4.27 -9.07
N ASP A 249 -6.46 -3.56 -9.59
CA ASP A 249 -7.88 -3.88 -9.37
C ASP A 249 -8.46 -4.83 -10.43
N ALA A 250 -7.71 -5.14 -11.49
CA ALA A 250 -8.13 -6.10 -12.51
C ALA A 250 -8.12 -7.53 -11.92
N PRO A 251 -9.27 -8.24 -11.87
CA PRO A 251 -9.28 -9.64 -11.48
C PRO A 251 -8.55 -10.49 -12.53
N ASP A 252 -7.57 -11.27 -12.09
CA ASP A 252 -6.93 -12.33 -12.89
C ASP A 252 -7.94 -13.39 -13.36
#